data_AF-A0A8E7UFJ3-F1
#
_entry.id   AF-A0A8E7UFJ3-F1
#
_cell.length_a   1.000
_cell.length_b   1.000
_cell.length_c   1.000
_cell.angle_alpha   90.00
_cell.angle_beta   90.00
_cell.angle_gamma   90.00
#
_symmetry.space_group_name_H-M   'P 1'
#
loop_
_entity.id
_entity.type
_entity.pdbx_description
1 polymer ?
#
loop_
_entity_poly.entity_id
_entity_poly.type
_entity_poly.pdbx_seq_one_letter_code
_entity_poly.pdbx_strand_id
1 'polypeptide(L)'
;MLVMYSGQIGLFSCRDLLLFFLMWELELIPVYLLLSMWGGKKRLYSATKFILYTAGGSVFLLMGVLGIGLYGSNEPTFNLEILANQSYPVALERIFYIGFFFSFAVKLPIIPLHTWLPDTHGEAHYSTCMLLAGILLKMGAYGLVRINMELLSHAHSLFSPWLMIVGAMQIIYAASTSLGQRNLKKRIAYSSVSHMGFLIIGIGSITDTGLDGALLQIISHGFIGAALFFLAGTTYDRIRLVYLDEMGGIAVPMPKIFTMFSIFSTASLALPGMSGFVAEFIVFFGLITSPKYLLMTKIIIPFVMAIGMILTPIYSLSMSRQMFYGYKIFNAPNSYFLDFGPRELFLSICIFLPILGIGLYPDFVLFLSVDKVEVILSNSFYR
;
A
#
# COMPACT_ATOMS: atom_id res chain seq x y z
N MET A 1 1.11 -17.79 -9.34
CA MET A 1 1.40 -17.69 -7.89
C MET A 1 2.90 -17.80 -7.63
N LEU A 2 3.57 -18.94 -7.87
CA LEU A 2 5.03 -19.07 -7.59
C LEU A 2 5.90 -18.10 -8.41
N VAL A 3 5.62 -17.94 -9.70
CA VAL A 3 6.29 -16.94 -10.56
C VAL A 3 6.13 -15.52 -10.02
N MET A 4 4.98 -15.22 -9.42
CA MET A 4 4.70 -13.92 -8.82
C MET A 4 5.48 -13.73 -7.53
N TYR A 5 5.58 -14.76 -6.70
CA TYR A 5 6.41 -14.77 -5.50
C TYR A 5 7.89 -14.53 -5.83
N SER A 6 8.43 -15.20 -6.85
CA SER A 6 9.80 -14.97 -7.31
C SER A 6 9.99 -13.57 -7.89
N GLY A 7 9.04 -13.06 -8.67
CA GLY A 7 9.11 -11.70 -9.22
C GLY A 7 9.10 -10.61 -8.15
N GLN A 8 8.25 -10.78 -7.13
CA GLN A 8 8.14 -9.83 -6.02
C GLN A 8 9.41 -9.82 -5.16
N ILE A 9 9.97 -10.98 -4.82
CA ILE A 9 11.26 -11.05 -4.11
C ILE A 9 12.40 -10.52 -4.99
N GLY A 10 12.39 -10.90 -6.27
CA GLY A 10 13.34 -10.42 -7.27
C GLY A 10 13.41 -8.89 -7.23
N LEU A 11 12.27 -8.21 -7.29
CA LEU A 11 12.24 -6.75 -7.31
C LEU A 11 12.93 -6.09 -6.09
N PHE A 12 12.66 -6.57 -4.87
CA PHE A 12 13.29 -6.00 -3.67
C PHE A 12 14.76 -6.35 -3.52
N SER A 13 15.22 -7.44 -4.16
CA SER A 13 16.61 -7.90 -4.10
C SER A 13 17.49 -7.35 -5.23
N CYS A 14 16.89 -6.79 -6.29
CA CYS A 14 17.62 -6.23 -7.42
C CYS A 14 18.46 -5.02 -7.01
N ARG A 15 19.74 -5.03 -7.40
CA ARG A 15 20.62 -3.85 -7.39
C ARG A 15 20.84 -3.24 -8.78
N ASP A 16 20.28 -3.87 -9.81
CA ASP A 16 20.34 -3.41 -11.19
C ASP A 16 18.96 -2.87 -11.61
N LEU A 17 18.93 -1.68 -12.21
CA LEU A 17 17.69 -1.00 -12.63
C LEU A 17 16.97 -1.70 -13.78
N LEU A 18 17.69 -2.30 -14.71
CA LEU A 18 17.08 -3.04 -15.81
C LEU A 18 16.48 -4.34 -15.30
N LEU A 19 17.19 -5.04 -14.39
CA LEU A 19 16.65 -6.21 -13.71
C LEU A 19 15.44 -5.83 -12.83
N PHE A 20 15.47 -4.67 -12.16
CA PHE A 20 14.34 -4.13 -11.41
C PHE A 20 13.11 -3.96 -12.31
N PHE A 21 13.28 -3.38 -13.51
CA PHE A 21 12.21 -3.27 -14.50
C PHE A 21 11.69 -4.64 -14.96
N LEU A 22 12.58 -5.60 -15.25
CA LEU A 22 12.17 -6.94 -15.64
C LEU A 22 11.35 -7.64 -14.54
N MET A 23 11.76 -7.53 -13.27
CA MET A 23 11.02 -8.09 -12.14
C MET A 23 9.69 -7.35 -11.91
N TRP A 24 9.65 -6.03 -12.17
CA TRP A 24 8.44 -5.21 -12.11
C TRP A 24 7.38 -5.66 -13.12
N GLU A 25 7.80 -6.04 -14.33
CA GLU A 25 6.94 -6.56 -15.40
C GLU A 25 6.59 -8.04 -15.22
N LEU A 26 7.52 -8.84 -14.69
CA LEU A 26 7.37 -10.29 -14.54
C LEU A 26 6.15 -10.66 -13.68
N GLU A 27 5.78 -9.83 -12.70
CA GLU A 27 4.58 -10.08 -11.90
C GLU A 27 3.26 -9.74 -12.60
N LEU A 28 3.26 -8.89 -13.64
CA LEU A 28 2.03 -8.39 -14.27
C LEU A 28 1.26 -9.51 -14.96
N ILE A 29 1.95 -10.36 -15.73
CA ILE A 29 1.33 -11.45 -16.48
C ILE A 29 0.68 -12.47 -15.53
N PRO A 30 1.36 -13.00 -14.50
CA PRO A 30 0.74 -13.86 -13.50
C PRO A 30 -0.48 -13.23 -12.81
N VAL A 31 -0.43 -11.95 -12.44
CA VAL A 31 -1.56 -11.26 -11.78
C VAL A 31 -2.75 -11.15 -12.73
N TYR A 32 -2.50 -10.76 -13.98
CA TYR A 32 -3.54 -10.68 -15.02
C TYR A 32 -4.25 -12.03 -15.24
N LEU A 33 -3.47 -13.12 -15.32
CA LEU A 33 -4.02 -14.47 -15.46
C LEU A 33 -4.81 -14.90 -14.21
N LEU A 34 -4.30 -14.59 -13.02
CA LEU A 34 -4.99 -14.88 -11.77
C LEU A 34 -6.36 -14.16 -11.67
N LEU A 35 -6.41 -12.90 -12.11
CA LEU A 35 -7.64 -12.10 -12.16
C LEU A 35 -8.60 -12.61 -13.22
N SER A 36 -8.13 -12.79 -14.46
CA SER A 36 -8.99 -13.15 -15.61
C SER A 36 -9.59 -14.55 -15.50
N MET A 37 -8.86 -15.51 -14.91
CA MET A 37 -9.33 -16.89 -14.77
C MET A 37 -10.07 -17.16 -13.46
N TRP A 38 -9.61 -16.63 -12.32
CA TRP A 38 -10.19 -16.93 -10.99
C TRP A 38 -10.89 -15.73 -10.31
N GLY A 39 -11.10 -14.63 -11.03
CA GLY A 39 -11.87 -13.49 -10.55
C GLY A 39 -13.38 -13.69 -10.59
N GLY A 40 -14.10 -12.67 -10.09
CA GLY A 40 -15.55 -12.59 -10.02
C GLY A 40 -16.24 -12.30 -11.36
N LYS A 41 -17.43 -11.69 -11.29
CA LYS A 41 -18.30 -11.50 -12.46
C LYS A 41 -17.69 -10.53 -13.48
N LYS A 42 -17.01 -9.47 -13.03
CA LYS A 42 -16.39 -8.45 -13.90
C LYS A 42 -14.88 -8.67 -14.06
N ARG A 43 -14.43 -9.93 -14.00
CA ARG A 43 -13.02 -10.31 -14.02
C ARG A 43 -12.26 -9.82 -15.25
N LEU A 44 -12.84 -9.94 -16.46
CA LEU A 44 -12.16 -9.53 -17.69
C LEU A 44 -11.96 -8.01 -17.74
N TYR A 45 -12.99 -7.23 -17.42
CA TYR A 45 -12.89 -5.77 -17.32
C TYR A 45 -11.81 -5.34 -16.31
N SER A 46 -11.80 -5.98 -15.14
CA SER A 46 -10.86 -5.62 -14.08
C SER A 46 -9.43 -6.02 -14.43
N ALA A 47 -9.24 -7.19 -15.05
CA ALA A 47 -7.93 -7.66 -15.52
C ALA A 47 -7.37 -6.80 -16.66
N THR A 48 -8.19 -6.43 -17.65
CA THR A 48 -7.75 -5.56 -18.75
C THR A 48 -7.44 -4.15 -18.27
N LYS A 49 -8.26 -3.59 -17.36
CA LYS A 49 -7.96 -2.30 -16.72
C LYS A 49 -6.65 -2.36 -15.92
N PHE A 50 -6.45 -3.41 -15.14
CA PHE A 50 -5.21 -3.62 -14.37
C PHE A 50 -3.98 -3.60 -15.27
N ILE A 51 -3.94 -4.42 -16.32
CA ILE A 51 -2.75 -4.55 -17.17
C ILE A 51 -2.51 -3.27 -17.97
N LEU A 52 -3.55 -2.59 -18.47
CA LEU A 52 -3.39 -1.34 -19.21
C LEU A 52 -2.84 -0.21 -18.32
N TYR A 53 -3.32 -0.09 -17.09
CA TYR A 53 -2.79 0.90 -16.14
C TYR A 53 -1.33 0.61 -15.80
N THR A 54 -1.04 -0.62 -15.39
CA THR A 54 0.28 -0.99 -14.87
C THR A 54 1.36 -1.08 -15.95
N ALA A 55 1.06 -1.70 -17.09
CA ALA A 55 1.98 -1.74 -18.24
C ALA A 55 2.12 -0.35 -18.87
N GLY A 56 1.05 0.45 -18.93
CA GLY A 56 1.15 1.85 -19.39
C GLY A 56 2.07 2.68 -18.49
N GLY A 57 1.98 2.50 -17.16
CA GLY A 57 2.87 3.12 -16.20
C GLY A 57 4.32 2.63 -16.28
N SER A 58 4.55 1.36 -16.62
CA SER A 58 5.91 0.80 -16.68
C SER A 58 6.70 1.23 -17.92
N VAL A 59 6.04 1.70 -18.98
CA VAL A 59 6.73 2.37 -20.10
C VAL A 59 7.56 3.56 -19.60
N PHE A 60 7.04 4.35 -18.66
CA PHE A 60 7.79 5.46 -18.06
C PHE A 60 8.96 4.99 -17.19
N LEU A 61 8.81 3.84 -16.51
CA LEU A 61 9.91 3.21 -15.77
C LEU A 61 11.03 2.80 -16.74
N LEU A 62 10.70 2.13 -17.84
CA LEU A 62 11.68 1.72 -18.84
C LEU A 62 12.40 2.92 -19.47
N MET A 63 11.65 3.96 -19.84
CA MET A 63 12.24 5.19 -20.38
C MET A 63 13.19 5.86 -19.38
N GLY A 64 12.82 5.90 -18.10
CA GLY A 64 13.70 6.43 -17.04
C GLY A 64 14.94 5.56 -16.83
N VAL A 65 14.79 4.23 -16.78
CA VAL A 65 15.90 3.29 -16.61
C VAL A 65 16.91 3.41 -17.75
N LEU A 66 16.43 3.40 -19.01
CA LEU A 66 17.30 3.57 -20.18
C LEU A 66 17.88 4.99 -20.24
N GLY A 67 17.08 6.01 -19.95
CA GLY A 67 17.54 7.41 -19.96
C GLY A 67 18.68 7.65 -18.98
N ILE A 68 18.59 7.10 -17.78
CA ILE A 68 19.65 7.19 -16.77
C ILE A 68 20.84 6.29 -17.10
N GLY A 69 20.60 5.03 -17.47
CA GLY A 69 21.67 4.06 -17.72
C GLY A 69 22.54 4.39 -18.93
N LEU A 70 21.99 5.14 -19.90
CA LEU A 70 22.72 5.62 -21.09
C LEU A 70 23.28 7.05 -20.91
N TYR A 71 23.08 7.69 -19.75
CA TYR A 71 23.49 9.08 -19.56
C TYR A 71 24.99 9.22 -19.27
N GLY A 72 25.66 10.04 -20.08
CA GLY A 72 27.00 10.57 -19.78
C GLY A 72 28.15 9.55 -19.80
N SER A 73 27.90 8.31 -20.20
CA SER A 73 28.89 7.23 -20.24
C SER A 73 28.97 6.59 -21.63
N ASN A 74 30.18 6.22 -22.05
CA ASN A 74 30.40 5.44 -23.29
C ASN A 74 29.98 3.97 -23.12
N GLU A 75 30.01 3.48 -21.88
CA GLU A 75 29.55 2.14 -21.50
C GLU A 75 28.33 2.27 -20.58
N PRO A 76 27.18 1.74 -20.97
CA PRO A 76 25.96 1.91 -20.19
C PRO A 76 26.00 1.08 -18.91
N THR A 77 25.66 1.69 -17.78
CA THR A 77 25.61 1.01 -16.48
C THR A 77 24.22 1.11 -15.86
N PHE A 78 23.68 -0.02 -15.39
CA PHE A 78 22.38 -0.07 -14.73
C PHE A 78 22.48 -0.34 -13.21
N ASN A 79 23.69 -0.36 -12.66
CA ASN A 79 23.91 -0.58 -11.23
C ASN A 79 23.46 0.64 -10.42
N LEU A 80 22.50 0.43 -9.51
CA LEU A 80 21.94 1.47 -8.65
C LEU A 80 22.98 2.22 -7.83
N GLU A 81 24.01 1.53 -7.30
CA GLU A 81 25.02 2.17 -6.43
C GLU A 81 25.90 3.14 -7.21
N ILE A 82 26.20 2.84 -8.48
CA ILE A 82 26.98 3.71 -9.36
C ILE A 82 26.13 4.92 -9.77
N LEU A 83 24.88 4.67 -10.16
CA LEU A 83 23.95 5.70 -10.64
C LEU A 83 23.53 6.67 -9.53
N ALA A 84 23.38 6.21 -8.28
CA ALA A 84 23.07 7.07 -7.14
C ALA A 84 24.18 8.10 -6.83
N ASN A 85 25.42 7.81 -7.22
CA ASN A 85 26.55 8.72 -7.05
C ASN A 85 26.80 9.62 -8.28
N GLN A 86 26.03 9.44 -9.35
CA GLN A 86 26.15 10.24 -10.57
C GLN A 86 25.34 11.54 -10.44
N SER A 87 25.93 12.66 -10.86
CA SER A 87 25.25 13.95 -10.89
C SER A 87 24.53 14.16 -12.22
N TYR A 88 23.26 14.56 -12.17
CA TYR A 88 22.47 14.93 -13.34
C TYR A 88 22.20 16.45 -13.37
N PRO A 89 22.10 17.07 -14.54
CA PRO A 89 21.57 18.42 -14.66
C PRO A 89 20.15 18.49 -14.11
N VAL A 90 19.84 19.51 -13.31
CA VAL A 90 18.54 19.66 -12.61
C VAL A 90 17.33 19.54 -13.54
N ALA A 91 17.44 20.03 -14.78
CA ALA A 91 16.35 19.92 -15.75
C ALA A 91 16.07 18.45 -16.14
N LEU A 92 17.12 17.67 -16.35
CA LEU A 92 17.05 16.26 -16.74
C LEU A 92 16.62 15.38 -15.55
N GLU A 93 17.14 15.68 -14.36
CA GLU A 93 16.74 15.02 -13.12
C GLU A 93 15.24 15.16 -12.84
N ARG A 94 14.67 16.37 -13.05
CA ARG A 94 13.22 16.60 -12.92
C ARG A 94 12.40 15.76 -13.91
N ILE A 95 12.88 15.59 -15.14
CA ILE A 95 12.19 14.79 -16.16
C ILE A 95 12.18 13.32 -15.75
N PHE A 96 13.32 12.78 -15.33
CA PHE A 96 13.40 11.40 -14.84
C PHE A 96 12.56 11.19 -13.59
N TYR A 97 12.58 12.14 -12.66
CA TYR A 97 11.78 12.07 -11.44
C TYR A 97 10.29 11.94 -11.75
N ILE A 98 9.78 12.78 -12.66
CA ILE A 98 8.38 12.74 -13.08
C ILE A 98 8.06 11.41 -13.79
N GLY A 99 8.94 10.93 -14.67
CA GLY A 99 8.74 9.65 -15.37
C GLY A 99 8.62 8.47 -14.40
N PHE A 100 9.59 8.32 -13.50
CA PHE A 100 9.53 7.28 -12.47
C PHE A 100 8.36 7.47 -11.51
N PHE A 101 8.08 8.72 -11.11
CA PHE A 101 6.95 9.04 -10.26
C PHE A 101 5.63 8.54 -10.88
N PHE A 102 5.39 8.74 -12.18
CA PHE A 102 4.19 8.22 -12.84
C PHE A 102 4.09 6.69 -12.76
N SER A 103 5.21 5.98 -12.95
CA SER A 103 5.20 4.51 -12.84
C SER A 103 4.86 4.04 -11.43
N PHE A 104 5.51 4.64 -10.42
CA PHE A 104 5.30 4.29 -9.03
C PHE A 104 3.93 4.74 -8.51
N ALA A 105 3.44 5.89 -8.96
CA ALA A 105 2.13 6.44 -8.63
C ALA A 105 0.96 5.59 -9.15
N VAL A 106 1.17 4.79 -10.19
CA VAL A 106 0.18 3.80 -10.62
C VAL A 106 0.15 2.63 -9.62
N LYS A 107 1.29 2.04 -9.24
CA LYS A 107 1.32 0.86 -8.33
C LYS A 107 1.03 1.22 -6.87
N LEU A 108 1.66 2.25 -6.35
CA LEU A 108 1.28 2.89 -5.09
C LEU A 108 0.16 3.86 -5.47
N PRO A 109 -1.11 3.52 -5.29
CA PRO A 109 -2.26 4.17 -5.95
C PRO A 109 -2.42 5.66 -5.58
N ILE A 110 -1.56 6.54 -6.12
CA ILE A 110 -1.56 7.97 -5.85
C ILE A 110 -2.68 8.62 -6.67
N ILE A 111 -3.47 9.50 -6.06
CA ILE A 111 -4.51 10.22 -6.80
C ILE A 111 -3.88 11.06 -7.91
N PRO A 112 -4.39 10.98 -9.17
CA PRO A 112 -5.63 10.35 -9.63
C PRO A 112 -5.49 8.92 -10.20
N LEU A 113 -4.31 8.31 -10.12
CA LEU A 113 -3.93 7.04 -10.78
C LEU A 113 -4.30 5.79 -9.97
N HIS A 114 -5.36 5.85 -9.15
CA HIS A 114 -5.78 4.78 -8.24
C HIS A 114 -6.94 3.92 -8.75
N THR A 115 -7.63 4.32 -9.82
CA THR A 115 -8.96 3.75 -10.15
C THR A 115 -8.94 2.28 -10.58
N TRP A 116 -7.79 1.73 -10.97
CA TRP A 116 -7.63 0.32 -11.29
C TRP A 116 -7.75 -0.57 -10.05
N LEU A 117 -7.34 -0.04 -8.89
CA LEU A 117 -7.13 -0.84 -7.68
C LEU A 117 -8.43 -1.33 -7.04
N PRO A 118 -9.47 -0.49 -6.82
CA PRO A 118 -10.75 -0.96 -6.29
C PRO A 118 -11.47 -1.96 -7.21
N ASP A 119 -11.36 -1.81 -8.52
CA ASP A 119 -11.95 -2.75 -9.47
C ASP A 119 -11.24 -4.10 -9.43
N THR A 120 -9.90 -4.08 -9.42
CA THR A 120 -9.06 -5.27 -9.34
C THR A 120 -9.32 -6.05 -8.06
N HIS A 121 -9.27 -5.39 -6.90
CA HIS A 121 -9.54 -6.05 -5.61
C HIS A 121 -11.00 -6.47 -5.43
N GLY A 122 -11.94 -5.70 -6.00
CA GLY A 122 -13.36 -6.01 -5.94
C GLY A 122 -13.69 -7.37 -6.55
N GLU A 123 -12.98 -7.74 -7.62
CA GLU A 123 -13.23 -8.97 -8.37
C GLU A 123 -12.20 -10.07 -8.10
N ALA A 124 -11.01 -9.80 -7.55
CA ALA A 124 -10.01 -10.84 -7.35
C ALA A 124 -10.40 -11.89 -6.29
N HIS A 125 -9.86 -13.10 -6.47
CA HIS A 125 -9.82 -14.12 -5.41
C HIS A 125 -8.96 -13.63 -4.24
N TYR A 126 -9.30 -14.03 -3.00
CA TYR A 126 -8.65 -13.47 -1.82
C TYR A 126 -7.16 -13.77 -1.75
N SER A 127 -6.72 -14.93 -2.24
CA SER A 127 -5.29 -15.27 -2.31
C SER A 127 -4.52 -14.29 -3.20
N THR A 128 -5.12 -13.85 -4.31
CA THR A 128 -4.55 -12.85 -5.21
C THR A 128 -4.61 -11.48 -4.54
N CYS A 129 -5.70 -11.13 -3.86
CA CYS A 129 -5.81 -9.88 -3.10
C CYS A 129 -4.76 -9.77 -1.99
N MET A 130 -4.42 -10.87 -1.30
CA MET A 130 -3.38 -10.86 -0.27
C MET A 130 -2.03 -10.43 -0.84
N LEU A 131 -1.66 -10.93 -2.02
CA LEU A 131 -0.39 -10.57 -2.65
C LEU A 131 -0.43 -9.18 -3.30
N LEU A 132 -1.56 -8.81 -3.94
CA LEU A 132 -1.80 -7.47 -4.48
C LEU A 132 -1.70 -6.43 -3.35
N ALA A 133 -2.58 -6.54 -2.35
CA ALA A 133 -2.69 -5.59 -1.26
C ALA A 133 -1.44 -5.63 -0.40
N GLY A 134 -0.94 -6.84 -0.08
CA GLY A 134 0.16 -7.10 0.83
C GLY A 134 1.52 -6.68 0.28
N ILE A 135 1.79 -6.91 -1.01
CA ILE A 135 3.15 -6.76 -1.58
C ILE A 135 3.15 -5.79 -2.77
N LEU A 136 2.25 -5.92 -3.75
CA LEU A 136 2.34 -5.17 -5.01
C LEU A 136 2.34 -3.64 -4.80
N LEU A 137 1.46 -3.12 -3.92
CA LEU A 137 1.45 -1.68 -3.62
C LEU A 137 2.79 -1.19 -3.01
N LYS A 138 3.48 -2.07 -2.29
CA LYS A 138 4.72 -1.74 -1.57
C LYS A 138 5.90 -1.64 -2.52
N MET A 139 5.83 -2.31 -3.67
CA MET A 139 6.83 -2.20 -4.73
C MET A 139 6.89 -0.76 -5.27
N GLY A 140 5.74 -0.09 -5.40
CA GLY A 140 5.68 1.32 -5.77
C GLY A 140 6.30 2.24 -4.71
N ALA A 141 6.04 1.96 -3.43
CA ALA A 141 6.66 2.71 -2.32
C ALA A 141 8.17 2.54 -2.27
N TYR A 142 8.64 1.30 -2.43
CA TYR A 142 10.05 0.98 -2.49
C TYR A 142 10.74 1.66 -3.68
N GLY A 143 10.10 1.69 -4.85
CA GLY A 143 10.59 2.45 -6.01
C GLY A 143 10.69 3.95 -5.73
N LEU A 144 9.69 4.55 -5.05
CA LEU A 144 9.74 5.96 -4.67
C LEU A 144 10.92 6.28 -3.73
N VAL A 145 11.22 5.39 -2.78
CA VAL A 145 12.35 5.60 -1.87
C VAL A 145 13.69 5.35 -2.58
N ARG A 146 13.88 4.19 -3.19
CA ARG A 146 15.19 3.77 -3.75
C ARG A 146 15.57 4.46 -5.05
N ILE A 147 14.59 4.85 -5.87
CA ILE A 147 14.87 5.47 -7.18
C ILE A 147 14.59 6.97 -7.10
N ASN A 148 13.38 7.38 -6.70
CA ASN A 148 13.07 8.80 -6.71
C ASN A 148 13.79 9.60 -5.62
N MET A 149 13.90 9.06 -4.40
CA MET A 149 14.51 9.79 -3.29
C MET A 149 16.04 9.65 -3.24
N GLU A 150 16.55 8.42 -3.38
CA GLU A 150 18.00 8.16 -3.28
C GLU A 150 18.78 8.54 -4.55
N LEU A 151 18.25 8.23 -5.74
CA LEU A 151 18.95 8.48 -7.01
C LEU A 151 18.72 9.92 -7.52
N LEU A 152 17.52 10.46 -7.32
CA LEU A 152 17.09 11.78 -7.83
C LEU A 152 16.78 12.75 -6.67
N SER A 153 17.74 12.89 -5.76
CA SER A 153 17.58 13.60 -4.50
C SER A 153 17.21 15.07 -4.64
N HIS A 154 17.84 15.79 -5.56
CA HIS A 154 17.59 17.22 -5.73
C HIS A 154 16.20 17.46 -6.31
N ALA A 155 15.78 16.66 -7.30
CA ALA A 155 14.41 16.68 -7.80
C ALA A 155 13.40 16.26 -6.72
N HIS A 156 13.69 15.23 -5.93
CA HIS A 156 12.86 14.84 -4.79
C HIS A 156 12.66 16.00 -3.83
N SER A 157 13.73 16.73 -3.52
CA SER A 157 13.69 17.87 -2.62
C SER A 157 12.68 18.95 -3.07
N LEU A 158 12.54 19.15 -4.39
CA LEU A 158 11.63 20.11 -5.02
C LEU A 158 10.18 19.60 -5.05
N PHE A 159 9.99 18.31 -5.30
CA PHE A 159 8.65 17.69 -5.41
C PHE A 159 8.07 17.21 -4.07
N SER A 160 8.88 17.14 -3.02
CA SER A 160 8.49 16.70 -1.68
C SER A 160 7.25 17.41 -1.10
N PRO A 161 7.11 18.76 -1.19
CA PRO A 161 5.91 19.44 -0.73
C PRO A 161 4.65 18.99 -1.49
N TRP A 162 4.78 18.73 -2.79
CA TRP A 162 3.67 18.24 -3.63
C TRP A 162 3.25 16.83 -3.25
N LEU A 163 4.21 15.95 -2.95
CA LEU A 163 3.90 14.61 -2.44
C LEU A 163 3.06 14.69 -1.17
N MET A 164 3.44 15.53 -0.21
CA MET A 164 2.69 15.67 1.04
C MET A 164 1.27 16.19 0.82
N ILE A 165 1.09 17.18 -0.07
CA ILE A 165 -0.24 17.71 -0.42
C ILE A 165 -1.11 16.60 -1.03
N VAL A 166 -0.56 15.84 -1.98
CA VAL A 166 -1.28 14.74 -2.63
C VAL A 166 -1.60 13.62 -1.63
N GLY A 167 -0.66 13.27 -0.76
CA GLY A 167 -0.88 12.29 0.31
C GLY A 167 -2.00 12.72 1.27
N ALA A 168 -2.02 14.00 1.67
CA ALA A 168 -3.07 14.56 2.52
C ALA A 168 -4.45 14.52 1.86
N MET A 169 -4.55 14.92 0.59
CA MET A 169 -5.79 14.81 -0.20
C MET A 169 -6.21 13.34 -0.34
N GLN A 170 -5.25 12.44 -0.55
CA GLN A 170 -5.50 11.02 -0.73
C GLN A 170 -6.12 10.37 0.49
N ILE A 171 -5.65 10.72 1.71
CA ILE A 171 -6.23 10.20 2.95
C ILE A 171 -7.73 10.52 3.02
N ILE A 172 -8.11 11.79 2.84
CA ILE A 172 -9.51 12.25 2.92
C ILE A 172 -10.37 11.64 1.80
N TYR A 173 -9.90 11.73 0.56
CA TYR A 173 -10.65 11.25 -0.60
C TYR A 173 -10.90 9.74 -0.50
N ALA A 174 -9.87 8.95 -0.17
CA ALA A 174 -10.00 7.50 -0.11
C ALA A 174 -10.85 7.05 1.09
N ALA A 175 -10.76 7.73 2.24
CA ALA A 175 -11.57 7.42 3.40
C ALA A 175 -13.06 7.76 3.19
N SER A 176 -13.36 8.91 2.57
CA SER A 176 -14.73 9.31 2.23
C SER A 176 -15.35 8.41 1.16
N THR A 177 -14.59 8.07 0.11
CA THR A 177 -15.05 7.13 -0.92
C THR A 177 -15.23 5.71 -0.40
N SER A 178 -14.39 5.25 0.52
CA SER A 178 -14.55 3.97 1.23
C SER A 178 -15.90 3.87 1.92
N LEU A 179 -16.30 4.90 2.66
CA LEU A 179 -17.61 4.95 3.33
C LEU A 179 -18.78 4.83 2.34
N GLY A 180 -18.65 5.42 1.15
CA GLY A 180 -19.66 5.35 0.09
C GLY A 180 -19.73 4.00 -0.65
N GLN A 181 -18.77 3.08 -0.44
CA GLN A 181 -18.77 1.79 -1.12
C GLN A 181 -19.70 0.78 -0.43
N ARG A 182 -20.58 0.17 -1.24
CA ARG A 182 -21.45 -0.94 -0.82
C ARG A 182 -20.79 -2.31 -0.93
N ASN A 183 -19.81 -2.46 -1.82
CA ASN A 183 -19.10 -3.72 -2.01
C ASN A 183 -17.99 -3.84 -0.95
N LEU A 184 -18.00 -4.95 -0.19
CA LEU A 184 -17.06 -5.21 0.92
C LEU A 184 -15.59 -5.12 0.47
N LYS A 185 -15.22 -5.84 -0.61
CA LYS A 185 -13.83 -5.87 -1.09
C LYS A 185 -13.39 -4.50 -1.62
N LYS A 186 -14.30 -3.75 -2.28
CA LYS A 186 -14.00 -2.39 -2.74
C LYS A 186 -13.79 -1.42 -1.58
N ARG A 187 -14.57 -1.55 -0.50
CA ARG A 187 -14.42 -0.74 0.71
C ARG A 187 -13.03 -0.93 1.35
N ILE A 188 -12.58 -2.18 1.49
CA ILE A 188 -11.23 -2.51 1.97
C ILE A 188 -10.14 -2.03 0.99
N ALA A 189 -10.41 -2.06 -0.32
CA ALA A 189 -9.47 -1.53 -1.31
C ALA A 189 -9.29 -0.01 -1.18
N TYR A 190 -10.37 0.75 -0.99
CA TYR A 190 -10.28 2.20 -0.76
C TYR A 190 -9.65 2.54 0.60
N SER A 191 -9.88 1.75 1.66
CA SER A 191 -9.13 1.95 2.91
C SER A 191 -7.63 1.78 2.70
N SER A 192 -7.21 0.82 1.86
CA SER A 192 -5.80 0.66 1.48
C SER A 192 -5.22 1.90 0.80
N VAL A 193 -5.99 2.53 -0.11
CA VAL A 193 -5.58 3.80 -0.75
C VAL A 193 -5.41 4.91 0.28
N SER A 194 -6.25 4.96 1.32
CA SER A 194 -6.13 5.96 2.40
C SER A 194 -4.85 5.77 3.21
N HIS A 195 -4.54 4.55 3.63
CA HIS A 195 -3.31 4.24 4.38
C HIS A 195 -2.02 4.49 3.59
N MET A 196 -2.03 4.32 2.26
CA MET A 196 -0.90 4.71 1.40
C MET A 196 -0.66 6.23 1.38
N GLY A 197 -1.68 7.04 1.69
CA GLY A 197 -1.52 8.49 1.81
C GLY A 197 -0.55 8.89 2.93
N PHE A 198 -0.59 8.20 4.08
CA PHE A 198 0.36 8.40 5.18
C PHE A 198 1.79 8.10 4.74
N LEU A 199 1.99 7.01 4.00
CA LEU A 199 3.29 6.63 3.47
C LEU A 199 3.87 7.73 2.57
N ILE A 200 3.07 8.31 1.67
CA ILE A 200 3.52 9.40 0.78
C ILE A 200 3.93 10.63 1.59
N ILE A 201 3.19 10.97 2.65
CA ILE A 201 3.54 12.07 3.55
C ILE A 201 4.86 11.77 4.29
N GLY A 202 5.06 10.53 4.75
CA GLY A 202 6.29 10.11 5.41
C GLY A 202 7.52 10.25 4.51
N ILE A 203 7.45 9.73 3.28
CA ILE A 203 8.51 9.93 2.26
C ILE A 203 8.72 11.42 1.98
N GLY A 204 7.63 12.17 1.81
CA GLY A 204 7.70 13.61 1.54
C GLY A 204 8.20 14.46 2.71
N SER A 205 8.31 13.92 3.93
CA SER A 205 8.74 14.71 5.09
C SER A 205 10.25 14.97 5.10
N ILE A 206 11.05 14.12 4.44
CA ILE A 206 12.52 14.16 4.42
C ILE A 206 13.09 14.28 5.85
N THR A 207 12.72 13.31 6.69
CA THR A 207 13.21 13.17 8.07
C THR A 207 13.43 11.69 8.36
N ASP A 208 14.39 11.37 9.23
CA ASP A 208 14.67 9.97 9.62
C ASP A 208 13.41 9.32 10.18
N THR A 209 12.77 10.02 11.14
CA THR A 209 11.51 9.58 11.75
C THR A 209 10.40 9.43 10.73
N GLY A 210 10.23 10.36 9.79
CA GLY A 210 9.17 10.26 8.78
C GLY A 210 9.38 9.10 7.79
N LEU A 211 10.64 8.81 7.41
CA LEU A 211 10.96 7.65 6.58
C LEU A 211 10.80 6.33 7.34
N ASP A 212 11.21 6.26 8.60
CA ASP A 212 10.97 5.12 9.48
C ASP A 212 9.48 4.82 9.61
N GLY A 213 8.66 5.86 9.78
CA GLY A 213 7.20 5.76 9.77
C GLY A 213 6.65 5.24 8.44
N ALA A 214 7.19 5.71 7.31
CA ALA A 214 6.79 5.23 5.98
C ALA A 214 7.14 3.74 5.78
N LEU A 215 8.32 3.30 6.22
CA LEU A 215 8.74 1.90 6.19
C LEU A 215 7.88 1.00 7.09
N LEU A 216 7.58 1.47 8.31
CA LEU A 216 6.65 0.78 9.19
C LEU A 216 5.26 0.69 8.57
N GLN A 217 4.80 1.74 7.87
CA GLN A 217 3.50 1.73 7.19
C GLN A 217 3.46 0.74 6.02
N ILE A 218 4.55 0.62 5.24
CA ILE A 218 4.72 -0.40 4.19
C ILE A 218 4.47 -1.80 4.76
N ILE A 219 5.12 -2.12 5.88
CA ILE A 219 5.08 -3.45 6.50
C ILE A 219 3.75 -3.69 7.22
N SER A 220 3.33 -2.73 8.05
CA SER A 220 2.10 -2.77 8.84
C SER A 220 0.87 -2.96 7.95
N HIS A 221 0.71 -2.10 6.94
CA HIS A 221 -0.38 -2.24 5.97
C HIS A 221 -0.23 -3.51 5.10
N GLY A 222 0.99 -4.01 4.91
CA GLY A 222 1.29 -5.36 4.40
C GLY A 222 0.45 -6.43 5.05
N PHE A 223 0.64 -6.57 6.36
CA PHE A 223 -0.03 -7.59 7.15
C PHE A 223 -1.53 -7.29 7.34
N ILE A 224 -1.90 -6.06 7.70
CA ILE A 224 -3.31 -5.69 7.96
C ILE A 224 -4.16 -5.85 6.70
N GLY A 225 -3.69 -5.34 5.55
CA GLY A 225 -4.41 -5.45 4.29
C GLY A 225 -4.57 -6.91 3.84
N ALA A 226 -3.50 -7.72 3.94
CA ALA A 226 -3.58 -9.14 3.62
C ALA A 226 -4.59 -9.89 4.51
N ALA A 227 -4.60 -9.61 5.81
CA ALA A 227 -5.56 -10.22 6.74
C ALA A 227 -7.01 -9.83 6.42
N LEU A 228 -7.30 -8.54 6.20
CA LEU A 228 -8.65 -8.08 5.89
C LEU A 228 -9.16 -8.66 4.57
N PHE A 229 -8.33 -8.74 3.53
CA PHE A 229 -8.73 -9.38 2.27
C PHE A 229 -8.90 -10.90 2.39
N PHE A 230 -8.06 -11.57 3.18
CA PHE A 230 -8.22 -12.99 3.50
C PHE A 230 -9.57 -13.25 4.18
N LEU A 231 -9.91 -12.44 5.19
CA LEU A 231 -11.17 -12.56 5.91
C LEU A 231 -12.39 -12.22 5.05
N ALA A 232 -12.32 -11.16 4.25
CA ALA A 232 -13.38 -10.82 3.29
C ALA A 232 -13.59 -11.91 2.22
N GLY A 233 -12.55 -12.65 1.88
CA GLY A 233 -12.63 -13.80 0.99
C GLY A 233 -13.28 -15.02 1.61
N THR A 234 -12.81 -15.38 2.80
CA THR A 234 -13.32 -16.55 3.54
C THR A 234 -14.75 -16.36 4.01
N THR A 235 -15.20 -15.14 4.30
CA THR A 235 -16.62 -14.82 4.48
C THR A 235 -17.39 -15.01 3.18
N TYR A 236 -16.91 -14.43 2.07
CA TYR A 236 -17.54 -14.57 0.76
C TYR A 236 -17.72 -16.03 0.34
N ASP A 237 -16.77 -16.92 0.61
CA ASP A 237 -16.88 -18.33 0.25
C ASP A 237 -18.03 -19.07 0.94
N ARG A 238 -18.45 -18.61 2.12
CA ARG A 238 -19.51 -19.22 2.93
C ARG A 238 -20.88 -18.61 2.66
N ILE A 239 -20.95 -17.28 2.60
CA ILE A 239 -22.22 -16.56 2.45
C ILE A 239 -22.55 -16.28 0.98
N ARG A 240 -21.55 -16.25 0.08
CA ARG A 240 -21.66 -15.92 -1.35
C ARG A 240 -22.27 -14.55 -1.66
N LEU A 241 -22.24 -13.64 -0.69
CA LEU A 241 -22.68 -12.25 -0.78
C LEU A 241 -21.47 -11.31 -0.79
N VAL A 242 -21.52 -10.27 -1.62
CA VAL A 242 -20.43 -9.28 -1.75
C VAL A 242 -20.85 -7.91 -1.22
N TYR A 243 -22.15 -7.61 -1.23
CA TYR A 243 -22.68 -6.31 -0.87
C TYR A 243 -23.04 -6.24 0.61
N LEU A 244 -22.62 -5.17 1.28
CA LEU A 244 -22.84 -4.94 2.71
C LEU A 244 -24.32 -4.71 3.06
N ASP A 245 -25.13 -4.21 2.13
CA ASP A 245 -26.57 -4.01 2.32
C ASP A 245 -27.34 -5.34 2.40
N GLU A 246 -26.75 -6.38 1.78
CA GLU A 246 -27.17 -7.77 1.89
C GLU A 246 -26.43 -8.44 3.04
N MET A 247 -25.66 -7.71 3.88
CA MET A 247 -24.95 -8.18 5.08
C MET A 247 -25.64 -7.80 6.46
N GLY A 248 -25.31 -8.41 7.61
CA GLY A 248 -26.13 -8.54 8.84
C GLY A 248 -26.04 -9.87 9.62
N GLY A 249 -25.67 -9.81 10.91
CA GLY A 249 -25.88 -10.93 11.85
C GLY A 249 -24.90 -12.12 11.77
N ILE A 250 -23.76 -11.98 11.09
CA ILE A 250 -22.76 -13.07 10.91
C ILE A 250 -22.07 -13.49 12.23
N ALA A 251 -22.11 -12.64 13.26
CA ALA A 251 -21.41 -12.89 14.53
C ALA A 251 -21.84 -14.19 15.22
N VAL A 252 -23.13 -14.54 15.14
CA VAL A 252 -23.70 -15.73 15.80
C VAL A 252 -23.26 -17.02 15.10
N PRO A 253 -23.43 -17.20 13.78
CA PRO A 253 -23.03 -18.43 13.11
C PRO A 253 -21.51 -18.59 12.95
N MET A 254 -20.73 -17.50 12.92
CA MET A 254 -19.29 -17.53 12.62
C MET A 254 -18.47 -16.64 13.59
N PRO A 255 -18.45 -16.97 14.89
CA PRO A 255 -17.83 -16.13 15.91
C PRO A 255 -16.31 -16.00 15.76
N LYS A 256 -15.60 -17.02 15.25
CA LYS A 256 -14.14 -16.91 15.06
C LYS A 256 -13.77 -15.96 13.92
N ILE A 257 -14.54 -15.97 12.83
CA ILE A 257 -14.36 -14.99 11.75
C ILE A 257 -14.65 -13.57 12.28
N PHE A 258 -15.74 -13.41 13.04
CA PHE A 258 -16.09 -12.13 13.64
C PHE A 258 -14.98 -11.58 14.55
N THR A 259 -14.44 -12.41 15.44
CA THR A 259 -13.37 -12.00 16.37
C THR A 259 -12.11 -11.58 15.61
N MET A 260 -11.62 -12.39 14.68
CA MET A 260 -10.44 -12.04 13.87
C MET A 260 -10.69 -10.81 13.01
N PHE A 261 -11.84 -10.69 12.36
CA PHE A 261 -12.17 -9.51 11.55
C PHE A 261 -12.21 -8.23 12.39
N SER A 262 -12.78 -8.31 13.59
CA SER A 262 -12.80 -7.18 14.52
C SER A 262 -11.40 -6.77 14.93
N ILE A 263 -10.52 -7.73 15.23
CA ILE A 263 -9.11 -7.48 15.59
C ILE A 263 -8.34 -6.79 14.44
N PHE A 264 -8.47 -7.28 13.19
CA PHE A 264 -7.77 -6.63 12.08
C PHE A 264 -8.41 -5.30 11.67
N SER A 265 -9.73 -5.16 11.84
CA SER A 265 -10.41 -3.89 11.65
C SER A 265 -9.93 -2.85 12.68
N THR A 266 -9.71 -3.24 13.94
CA THR A 266 -9.13 -2.35 14.95
C THR A 266 -7.65 -2.06 14.71
N ALA A 267 -6.89 -3.01 14.17
CA ALA A 267 -5.53 -2.74 13.70
C ALA A 267 -5.52 -1.70 12.56
N SER A 268 -6.47 -1.75 11.63
CA SER A 268 -6.57 -0.80 10.53
C SER A 268 -6.96 0.62 10.93
N LEU A 269 -7.71 0.82 12.02
CA LEU A 269 -8.06 2.17 12.51
C LEU A 269 -6.98 2.80 13.41
N ALA A 270 -5.74 2.28 13.36
CA ALA A 270 -4.61 2.75 14.14
C ALA A 270 -4.86 2.68 15.67
N LEU A 271 -5.35 1.54 16.17
CA LEU A 271 -5.48 1.33 17.61
C LEU A 271 -4.09 1.19 18.29
N PRO A 272 -3.81 1.95 19.38
CA PRO A 272 -2.55 1.85 20.10
C PRO A 272 -2.24 0.42 20.58
N GLY A 273 -0.99 -0.02 20.39
CA GLY A 273 -0.57 -1.41 20.63
C GLY A 273 -0.62 -2.31 19.39
N MET A 274 -1.15 -1.81 18.27
CA MET A 274 -1.06 -2.44 16.94
C MET A 274 -0.09 -1.67 16.04
N SER A 275 0.53 -2.37 15.08
CA SER A 275 1.51 -1.77 14.15
C SER A 275 0.99 -0.57 13.35
N GLY A 276 -0.32 -0.53 13.07
CA GLY A 276 -0.94 0.57 12.32
C GLY A 276 -0.81 1.91 13.03
N PHE A 277 -0.99 1.93 14.36
CA PHE A 277 -0.84 3.15 15.16
C PHE A 277 0.57 3.69 15.12
N VAL A 278 1.55 2.83 15.40
CA VAL A 278 2.95 3.24 15.51
C VAL A 278 3.46 3.83 14.20
N ALA A 279 3.10 3.20 13.06
CA ALA A 279 3.47 3.69 11.74
C ALA A 279 2.90 5.09 11.45
N GLU A 280 1.58 5.28 11.60
CA GLU A 280 0.92 6.56 11.30
C GLU A 280 1.34 7.67 12.28
N PHE A 281 1.56 7.31 13.54
CA PHE A 281 2.02 8.24 14.57
C PHE A 281 3.46 8.72 14.30
N ILE A 282 4.37 7.83 13.94
CA ILE A 282 5.75 8.20 13.62
C ILE A 282 5.79 9.12 12.37
N VAL A 283 4.98 8.84 11.34
CA VAL A 283 4.86 9.75 10.17
C VAL A 283 4.39 11.14 10.60
N PHE A 284 3.39 11.22 11.48
CA PHE A 284 2.89 12.47 12.01
C PHE A 284 3.98 13.27 12.73
N PHE A 285 4.79 12.62 13.57
CA PHE A 285 5.93 13.24 14.25
C PHE A 285 7.06 13.67 13.31
N GLY A 286 7.39 12.85 12.31
CA GLY A 286 8.40 13.18 11.31
C GLY A 286 8.06 14.45 10.55
N LEU A 287 6.78 14.64 10.23
CA LEU A 287 6.37 15.87 9.56
C LEU A 287 6.51 17.12 10.43
N ILE A 288 6.13 17.06 11.71
CA ILE A 288 6.20 18.21 12.62
C ILE A 288 7.65 18.62 12.90
N THR A 289 8.52 17.63 13.07
CA THR A 289 9.94 17.83 13.41
C THR A 289 10.79 18.27 12.21
N SER A 290 10.32 18.08 10.97
CA SER A 290 11.05 18.43 9.75
C SER A 290 11.54 19.89 9.70
N PRO A 291 12.85 20.19 9.62
CA PRO A 291 13.33 21.58 9.60
C PRO A 291 13.02 22.31 8.27
N LYS A 292 12.76 21.55 7.21
CA LYS A 292 12.62 22.05 5.83
C LYS A 292 11.31 22.81 5.56
N TYR A 293 10.25 22.52 6.31
CA TYR A 293 8.91 22.98 6.00
C TYR A 293 8.48 24.19 6.83
N LEU A 294 7.67 25.06 6.21
CA LEU A 294 7.10 26.24 6.86
C LEU A 294 6.10 25.81 7.96
N LEU A 295 5.95 26.67 8.97
CA LEU A 295 5.02 26.45 10.09
C LEU A 295 3.59 26.16 9.60
N MET A 296 3.14 26.85 8.55
CA MET A 296 1.79 26.68 8.01
C MET A 296 1.57 25.28 7.43
N THR A 297 2.53 24.74 6.67
CA THR A 297 2.47 23.36 6.15
C THR A 297 2.48 22.32 7.27
N LYS A 298 3.24 22.59 8.35
CA LYS A 298 3.29 21.74 9.56
C LYS A 298 2.02 21.78 10.40
N ILE A 299 1.12 22.73 10.17
CA ILE A 299 -0.18 22.78 10.86
C ILE A 299 -1.25 22.15 9.98
N ILE A 300 -1.34 22.58 8.70
CA ILE A 300 -2.42 22.16 7.79
C ILE A 300 -2.39 20.65 7.53
N ILE A 301 -1.22 20.09 7.22
CA ILE A 301 -1.12 18.70 6.78
C ILE A 301 -1.37 17.72 7.94
N PRO A 302 -0.78 17.91 9.14
CA PRO A 302 -1.15 17.15 10.33
C PRO A 302 -2.63 17.26 10.70
N PHE A 303 -3.24 18.44 10.55
CA PHE A 303 -4.67 18.61 10.78
C PHE A 303 -5.51 17.76 9.82
N VAL A 304 -5.14 17.74 8.53
CA VAL A 304 -5.77 16.86 7.53
C VAL A 304 -5.55 15.38 7.85
N MET A 305 -4.35 14.98 8.25
CA MET A 305 -4.07 13.60 8.69
C MET A 305 -4.95 13.20 9.87
N ALA A 306 -5.15 14.10 10.84
CA ALA A 306 -6.03 13.86 11.98
C ALA A 306 -7.50 13.66 11.58
N ILE A 307 -8.00 14.44 10.62
CA ILE A 307 -9.33 14.20 10.02
C ILE A 307 -9.39 12.81 9.38
N GLY A 308 -8.33 12.43 8.65
CA GLY A 308 -8.18 11.11 8.08
C GLY A 308 -8.27 9.99 9.12
N MET A 309 -7.52 10.12 10.21
CA MET A 309 -7.56 9.18 11.34
C MET A 309 -8.98 9.07 11.91
N ILE A 310 -9.74 10.16 12.03
CA ILE A 310 -11.15 10.15 12.47
C ILE A 310 -12.07 9.44 11.46
N LEU A 311 -11.82 9.57 10.16
CA LEU A 311 -12.61 8.87 9.14
C LEU A 311 -12.37 7.35 9.17
N THR A 312 -11.21 6.88 9.65
CA THR A 312 -10.88 5.45 9.65
C THR A 312 -11.79 4.59 10.53
N PRO A 313 -12.11 4.93 11.81
CA PRO A 313 -13.15 4.23 12.56
C PRO A 313 -14.52 4.30 11.89
N ILE A 314 -14.88 5.43 11.26
CA ILE A 314 -16.22 5.61 10.69
C ILE A 314 -16.48 4.56 9.61
N TYR A 315 -15.56 4.37 8.65
CA TYR A 315 -15.77 3.35 7.62
C TYR A 315 -15.49 1.93 8.13
N SER A 316 -14.50 1.71 9.00
CA SER A 316 -14.11 0.36 9.44
C SER A 316 -15.12 -0.26 10.41
N LEU A 317 -15.57 0.50 11.43
CA LEU A 317 -16.58 0.05 12.37
C LEU A 317 -17.98 0.00 11.75
N SER A 318 -18.30 0.89 10.82
CA SER A 318 -19.55 0.79 10.06
C SER A 318 -19.59 -0.48 9.20
N MET A 319 -18.46 -0.87 8.60
CA MET A 319 -18.32 -2.13 7.86
C MET A 319 -18.48 -3.33 8.79
N SER A 320 -17.77 -3.37 9.93
CA SER A 320 -17.89 -4.48 10.89
C SER A 320 -19.32 -4.58 11.45
N ARG A 321 -19.95 -3.44 11.77
CA ARG A 321 -21.36 -3.36 12.17
C ARG A 321 -22.26 -3.98 11.10
N GLN A 322 -22.21 -3.49 9.86
CA GLN A 322 -23.06 -3.99 8.78
C GLN A 322 -22.85 -5.47 8.50
N MET A 323 -21.64 -6.00 8.64
CA MET A 323 -21.37 -7.42 8.41
C MET A 323 -21.89 -8.32 9.54
N PHE A 324 -21.47 -8.02 10.77
CA PHE A 324 -21.58 -8.96 11.89
C PHE A 324 -22.74 -8.64 12.82
N TYR A 325 -23.09 -7.36 12.95
CA TYR A 325 -24.12 -6.89 13.87
C TYR A 325 -25.41 -6.60 13.11
N GLY A 326 -26.54 -7.12 13.59
CA GLY A 326 -27.83 -6.80 12.99
C GLY A 326 -28.89 -7.86 13.25
N TYR A 327 -30.15 -7.42 13.28
CA TYR A 327 -31.34 -8.29 13.41
C TYR A 327 -31.81 -8.88 12.07
N LYS A 328 -31.25 -8.41 10.95
CA LYS A 328 -31.60 -8.89 9.61
C LYS A 328 -30.79 -10.16 9.33
N ILE A 329 -31.41 -11.30 9.60
CA ILE A 329 -30.86 -12.60 9.21
C ILE A 329 -30.88 -12.66 7.68
N PHE A 330 -29.78 -13.08 7.05
CA PHE A 330 -29.82 -13.30 5.62
C PHE A 330 -30.68 -14.48 5.27
N ASN A 331 -31.56 -14.26 4.30
CA ASN A 331 -32.13 -15.35 3.52
C ASN A 331 -31.18 -15.65 2.35
N ALA A 332 -30.03 -16.25 2.65
CA ALA A 332 -29.12 -16.75 1.63
C ALA A 332 -29.45 -18.23 1.34
N PRO A 333 -30.01 -18.57 0.16
CA PRO A 333 -30.58 -19.89 -0.12
C PRO A 333 -29.56 -21.03 -0.21
N ASN A 334 -28.25 -20.75 -0.08
CA ASN A 334 -27.14 -21.72 -0.18
C ASN A 334 -25.98 -21.37 0.78
N SER A 335 -26.28 -20.88 1.98
CA SER A 335 -25.26 -20.54 2.97
C SER A 335 -24.84 -21.77 3.78
N TYR A 336 -23.56 -22.11 3.73
CA TYR A 336 -22.96 -23.11 4.61
C TYR A 336 -22.30 -22.38 5.78
N PHE A 337 -22.94 -22.42 6.95
CA PHE A 337 -22.47 -21.76 8.16
C PHE A 337 -21.43 -22.60 8.91
N LEU A 338 -20.34 -22.93 8.22
CA LEU A 338 -19.16 -23.48 8.88
C LEU A 338 -18.27 -22.33 9.31
N ASP A 339 -17.90 -22.25 10.58
CA ASP A 339 -16.94 -21.26 11.06
C ASP A 339 -15.51 -21.59 10.58
N PHE A 340 -14.51 -20.86 11.06
CA PHE A 340 -13.11 -21.08 10.72
C PHE A 340 -12.64 -22.54 10.91
N GLY A 341 -12.03 -23.07 9.85
CA GLY A 341 -11.22 -24.27 9.95
C GLY A 341 -9.88 -24.00 10.63
N PRO A 342 -9.17 -25.04 11.10
CA PRO A 342 -7.88 -24.88 11.79
C PRO A 342 -6.83 -24.19 10.92
N ARG A 343 -6.86 -24.42 9.60
CA ARG A 343 -5.95 -23.78 8.63
C ARG A 343 -6.14 -22.26 8.57
N GLU A 344 -7.38 -21.79 8.53
CA GLU A 344 -7.67 -20.36 8.41
C GLU A 344 -7.36 -19.62 9.73
N LEU A 345 -7.62 -20.28 10.85
CA LEU A 345 -7.25 -19.78 12.17
C LEU A 345 -5.71 -19.67 12.30
N PHE A 346 -4.98 -20.69 11.88
CA PHE A 346 -3.51 -20.67 11.88
C PHE A 346 -2.97 -19.50 11.03
N LEU A 347 -3.46 -19.33 9.80
CA LEU A 347 -3.03 -18.24 8.92
C LEU A 347 -3.33 -16.86 9.51
N SER A 348 -4.51 -16.66 10.09
CA SER A 348 -4.86 -15.39 10.74
C SER A 348 -3.98 -15.11 11.96
N ILE A 349 -3.70 -16.10 12.80
CA ILE A 349 -2.78 -15.95 13.94
C ILE A 349 -1.37 -15.60 13.47
N CYS A 350 -0.85 -16.27 12.43
CA CYS A 350 0.48 -15.98 11.88
C CYS A 350 0.61 -14.54 11.36
N ILE A 351 -0.46 -13.96 10.79
CA ILE A 351 -0.46 -12.57 10.34
C ILE A 351 -0.64 -11.60 11.51
N PHE A 352 -1.38 -12.00 12.54
CA PHE A 352 -1.65 -11.18 13.72
C PHE A 352 -0.41 -10.97 14.60
N LEU A 353 0.43 -11.99 14.75
CA LEU A 353 1.61 -11.91 15.61
C LEU A 353 2.59 -10.78 15.22
N PRO A 354 2.98 -10.59 13.94
CA PRO A 354 3.78 -9.44 13.54
C PRO A 354 3.10 -8.08 13.80
N ILE A 355 1.78 -7.98 13.60
CA ILE A 355 1.03 -6.73 13.83
C ILE A 355 1.09 -6.31 15.30
N LEU A 356 0.92 -7.28 16.22
CA LEU A 356 1.09 -7.03 17.65
C LEU A 356 2.55 -6.77 18.01
N GLY A 357 3.48 -7.58 17.51
CA GLY A 357 4.90 -7.48 17.83
C GLY A 357 5.46 -6.10 17.48
N ILE A 358 5.18 -5.61 16.27
CA ILE A 358 5.59 -4.27 15.82
C ILE A 358 4.85 -3.18 16.59
N GLY A 359 3.57 -3.40 16.94
CA GLY A 359 2.78 -2.45 17.72
C GLY A 359 3.28 -2.25 19.15
N LEU A 360 3.80 -3.32 19.77
CA LEU A 360 4.35 -3.29 21.12
C LEU A 360 5.84 -2.87 21.14
N TYR A 361 6.61 -3.30 20.14
CA TYR A 361 8.04 -3.04 20.06
C TYR A 361 8.47 -2.76 18.59
N PRO A 362 8.35 -1.50 18.12
CA PRO A 362 8.65 -1.15 16.73
C PRO A 362 10.14 -1.27 16.37
N ASP A 363 11.03 -1.14 17.36
CA ASP A 363 12.47 -1.26 17.18
C ASP A 363 12.88 -2.63 16.59
N PHE A 364 12.06 -3.66 16.76
CA PHE A 364 12.26 -4.97 16.11
C PHE A 364 12.45 -4.86 14.59
N VAL A 365 11.74 -3.93 13.95
CA VAL A 365 11.85 -3.66 12.52
C VAL A 365 12.80 -2.50 12.25
N LEU A 366 12.72 -1.43 13.03
CA LEU A 366 13.51 -0.22 12.78
C LEU A 366 15.01 -0.48 12.88
N PHE A 367 15.46 -1.37 13.78
CA PHE A 367 16.87 -1.75 13.87
C PHE A 367 17.47 -2.25 12.54
N LEU A 368 16.65 -2.83 11.65
CA LEU A 368 17.09 -3.29 10.33
C LEU A 368 17.19 -2.16 9.29
N SER A 369 16.51 -1.04 9.50
CA SER A 369 16.40 0.07 8.53
C SER A 369 17.18 1.32 8.90
N VAL A 370 17.43 1.58 10.19
CA VAL A 370 18.01 2.85 10.69
C VAL A 370 19.28 3.23 9.93
N ASP A 371 20.28 2.35 9.85
CA ASP A 371 21.54 2.62 9.15
C ASP A 371 21.33 3.02 7.68
N LYS A 372 20.35 2.41 7.01
CA LYS A 372 20.06 2.69 5.61
C LYS A 372 19.29 3.99 5.43
N VAL A 373 18.34 4.28 6.32
CA VAL A 373 17.58 5.54 6.31
C VAL A 373 18.52 6.72 6.52
N GLU A 374 19.42 6.62 7.50
CA GLU A 374 20.41 7.65 7.80
C GLU A 374 21.37 7.87 6.62
N VAL A 375 21.85 6.79 5.97
CA VAL A 375 22.69 6.88 4.77
C VAL A 375 21.98 7.54 3.60
N ILE A 376 20.68 7.25 3.40
CA ILE A 376 19.89 7.89 2.35
C ILE A 376 19.82 9.39 2.64
N LEU A 377 19.37 9.79 3.83
CA LEU A 377 19.11 11.20 4.15
C LEU A 377 20.38 12.05 4.27
N SER A 378 21.43 11.54 4.93
CA SER A 378 22.71 12.24 5.09
C SER A 378 23.41 12.53 3.76
N ASN A 379 23.43 11.57 2.85
CA ASN A 379 24.09 11.74 1.56
C ASN A 379 23.34 12.67 0.61
N SER A 380 22.02 12.79 0.77
CA SER A 380 21.15 13.41 -0.22
C SER A 380 20.54 14.76 0.18
N PHE A 381 20.30 15.00 1.47
CA PHE A 381 19.57 16.21 1.92
C PHE A 381 20.24 17.01 3.04
N TYR A 382 21.16 16.41 3.80
CA TYR A 382 21.87 17.10 4.90
C TYR A 382 23.28 17.58 4.52
N ARG A 383 23.59 17.67 3.23
CA ARG A 383 24.85 18.25 2.72
C ARG A 383 24.83 19.77 2.68
#